data_AF-A0AAW0XQS0-F1
#
_entry.id   AF-A0AAW0XQS0-F1
#
_cell.length_a   1.000
_cell.length_b   1.000
_cell.length_c   1.000
_cell.angle_alpha   90.00
_cell.angle_beta   90.00
_cell.angle_gamma   90.00
#
_symmetry.space_group_name_H-M   'P 1'
#
loop_
_entity.id
_entity.type
_entity.pdbx_description
1 polymer ?
#
loop_
_entity_poly.entity_id
_entity_poly.type
_entity_poly.pdbx_seq_one_letter_code
_entity_poly.pdbx_strand_id
1 'polypeptide(L)'
;KDFQKGSKAILDEVGPYCYREYHEKQNLTFHDNKTVTFLQQRWWIWDQEASGNLSQDDVIITLNTIPVSAAWSVRDKPLMLFGLNTMLVTINEELTVETTVGEILFNGTS
;
A
#
# COMPACT_ATOMS: atom_id res chain seq x y z
N LYS A 1 -2.96 -19.75 -5.03
CA LYS A 1 -2.59 -20.89 -4.15
C LYS A 1 -1.20 -21.47 -4.45
N ASP A 2 -0.77 -21.63 -5.72
CA ASP A 2 0.57 -22.17 -6.01
C ASP A 2 1.70 -21.18 -5.71
N PHE A 3 1.46 -19.89 -5.86
CA PHE A 3 2.42 -18.84 -5.48
C PHE A 3 2.87 -18.96 -4.02
N GLN A 4 1.93 -19.18 -3.09
CA GLN A 4 2.23 -19.37 -1.66
C GLN A 4 3.11 -20.60 -1.38
N LYS A 5 3.20 -21.55 -2.32
CA LYS A 5 4.05 -22.74 -2.24
C LYS A 5 5.41 -22.57 -2.94
N GLY A 6 5.74 -21.35 -3.37
CA GLY A 6 7.01 -21.02 -4.03
C GLY A 6 6.98 -21.06 -5.56
N SER A 7 5.81 -21.29 -6.17
CA SER A 7 5.68 -21.17 -7.63
C SER A 7 5.74 -19.70 -8.07
N LYS A 8 6.11 -19.47 -9.33
CA LYS A 8 6.14 -18.12 -9.92
C LYS A 8 4.75 -17.47 -9.86
N ALA A 9 4.68 -16.20 -9.47
CA ALA A 9 3.46 -15.41 -9.52
C ALA A 9 2.98 -15.22 -10.97
N ILE A 10 1.68 -15.37 -11.18
CA ILE A 10 0.97 -14.99 -12.41
C ILE A 10 0.07 -13.82 -12.01
N LEU A 11 0.19 -12.71 -12.71
CA LEU A 11 -0.48 -11.45 -12.40
C LEU A 11 -1.24 -10.98 -13.62
N ASP A 12 -2.40 -10.37 -13.40
CA ASP A 12 -3.20 -9.68 -14.40
C ASP A 12 -3.19 -8.17 -14.09
N GLU A 13 -3.11 -7.36 -15.13
CA GLU A 13 -3.21 -5.91 -14.99
C GLU A 13 -4.69 -5.51 -14.87
N VAL A 14 -5.02 -4.75 -13.82
CA VAL A 14 -6.37 -4.23 -13.56
C VAL A 14 -6.24 -2.73 -13.31
N GLY A 15 -6.79 -1.92 -14.22
CA GLY A 15 -6.68 -0.47 -14.17
C GLY A 15 -7.02 0.22 -15.51
N PRO A 16 -6.96 1.56 -15.54
CA PRO A 16 -6.43 2.43 -14.48
C PRO A 16 -7.49 2.79 -13.40
N TYR A 17 -7.06 2.81 -12.13
CA TYR A 17 -7.82 3.38 -11.01
C TYR A 17 -7.37 4.81 -10.78
N CYS A 18 -8.17 5.78 -11.22
CA CYS A 18 -7.78 7.18 -11.31
C CYS A 18 -8.29 8.00 -10.12
N TYR A 19 -7.40 8.82 -9.56
CA TYR A 19 -7.72 9.80 -8.52
C TYR A 19 -7.20 11.17 -8.93
N ARG A 20 -8.03 12.20 -8.76
CA ARG A 20 -7.63 13.60 -8.90
C ARG A 20 -6.89 14.04 -7.65
N GLU A 21 -5.69 14.54 -7.85
CA GLU A 21 -4.85 15.05 -6.79
C GLU A 21 -4.98 16.58 -6.67
N TYR A 22 -5.14 17.05 -5.43
CA TYR A 22 -5.24 18.46 -5.09
C TYR A 22 -4.16 18.84 -4.10
N HIS A 23 -3.55 20.01 -4.31
CA HIS A 23 -2.49 20.55 -3.45
C HIS A 23 -2.88 21.92 -2.89
N GLU A 24 -2.60 22.13 -1.62
CA GLU A 24 -2.70 23.44 -0.97
C GLU A 24 -1.42 23.74 -0.17
N LYS A 25 -0.92 24.97 -0.29
CA LYS A 25 0.19 25.46 0.54
C LYS A 25 -0.38 26.14 1.78
N GLN A 26 -0.04 25.64 2.95
CA GLN A 26 -0.45 26.18 4.24
C GLN A 26 0.76 26.69 5.03
N ASN A 27 0.51 27.52 6.04
CA ASN A 27 1.53 28.02 6.98
C ASN A 27 2.73 28.70 6.29
N LEU A 28 2.46 29.60 5.34
CA LEU A 28 3.52 30.27 4.58
C LEU A 28 4.31 31.23 5.49
N THR A 29 5.63 31.04 5.54
CA THR A 29 6.58 31.94 6.21
C THR A 29 7.58 32.45 5.19
N PHE A 30 7.57 33.76 4.95
CA PHE A 30 8.55 34.43 4.09
C PHE A 30 9.76 34.83 4.92
N HIS A 31 10.94 34.61 4.35
CA HIS A 31 12.23 34.89 4.99
C HIS A 31 12.97 36.00 4.26
N ASP A 32 13.80 36.77 4.98
CA ASP A 32 14.58 37.90 4.42
C ASP A 32 15.58 37.46 3.34
N ASN A 33 15.98 36.19 3.36
CA ASN A 33 16.82 35.57 2.33
C ASN A 33 16.06 35.24 1.03
N LYS A 34 14.83 35.76 0.85
CA LYS A 34 13.97 35.55 -0.32
C LYS A 34 13.50 34.10 -0.50
N THR A 35 13.38 33.34 0.59
CA THR A 35 12.79 31.99 0.57
C THR A 35 11.44 31.96 1.26
N VAL A 36 10.67 30.90 0.98
CA VAL A 36 9.38 30.64 1.64
C VAL A 36 9.37 29.22 2.20
N THR A 37 8.92 29.09 3.43
CA THR A 37 8.58 27.80 4.04
C THR A 37 7.07 27.64 4.03
N PHE A 38 6.57 26.46 3.68
CA PHE A 38 5.15 26.13 3.70
C PHE A 38 4.96 24.64 3.95
N LEU A 39 3.80 24.26 4.46
CA LEU A 39 3.32 22.89 4.50
C LEU A 39 2.53 22.62 3.22
N GLN A 40 2.92 21.60 2.44
CA GLN A 40 2.13 21.14 1.30
C GLN A 40 1.10 20.11 1.79
N GLN A 41 -0.17 20.50 1.84
CA GLN A 41 -1.27 19.56 2.05
C GLN A 41 -1.65 18.95 0.69
N ARG A 42 -1.78 17.61 0.65
CA ARG A 42 -2.19 16.85 -0.55
C ARG A 42 -3.39 15.99 -0.19
N TRP A 43 -4.39 15.94 -1.06
CA TRP A 43 -5.50 15.01 -0.95
C TRP A 43 -5.92 14.50 -2.33
N TRP A 44 -6.57 13.35 -2.34
CA TRP A 44 -6.97 12.64 -3.56
C TRP A 44 -8.47 12.38 -3.53
N ILE A 45 -9.12 12.55 -4.67
CA ILE A 45 -10.56 12.30 -4.85
C ILE A 45 -10.72 11.36 -6.03
N TRP A 46 -11.52 10.31 -5.87
CA TRP A 46 -11.81 9.33 -6.91
C TRP A 46 -12.38 9.97 -8.17
N ASP A 47 -11.86 9.56 -9.33
CA ASP A 47 -12.31 9.98 -10.65
C ASP A 47 -12.96 8.80 -11.38
N GLN A 48 -14.28 8.66 -11.22
CA GLN A 48 -15.05 7.60 -11.86
C GLN A 48 -14.96 7.67 -13.40
N GLU A 49 -14.94 8.87 -13.98
CA GLU A 49 -14.92 9.05 -15.42
C GLU A 49 -13.59 8.58 -16.01
N ALA A 50 -12.48 8.97 -15.39
CA ALA A 50 -11.14 8.53 -15.82
C ALA A 50 -10.86 7.05 -15.51
N SER A 51 -11.63 6.43 -14.60
CA SER A 51 -11.53 5.01 -14.25
C SER A 51 -12.48 4.10 -15.05
N GLY A 52 -13.37 4.68 -15.86
CA GLY A 52 -14.32 3.94 -16.68
C GLY A 52 -15.31 3.14 -15.82
N ASN A 53 -15.37 1.82 -16.06
CA ASN A 53 -16.31 0.91 -15.39
C ASN A 53 -15.76 0.31 -14.08
N LEU A 54 -14.54 0.67 -13.69
CA LEU A 54 -13.90 0.17 -12.47
C LEU A 54 -14.47 0.85 -11.24
N SER A 55 -14.41 0.17 -10.09
CA SER A 55 -14.86 0.68 -8.80
C SER A 55 -13.71 0.64 -7.78
N GLN A 56 -13.75 1.54 -6.80
CA GLN A 56 -12.85 1.44 -5.64
C GLN A 56 -13.12 0.19 -4.80
N ASP A 57 -14.33 -0.37 -4.92
CA ASP A 57 -14.75 -1.60 -4.25
C ASP A 57 -14.34 -2.86 -5.04
N ASP A 58 -13.66 -2.71 -6.17
CA ASP A 58 -13.12 -3.85 -6.91
C ASP A 58 -12.17 -4.63 -6.00
N VAL A 59 -12.42 -5.93 -5.89
CA VAL A 59 -11.64 -6.83 -5.05
C VAL A 59 -10.39 -7.27 -5.81
N ILE A 60 -9.23 -7.08 -5.20
CA ILE A 60 -7.95 -7.54 -5.72
C ILE A 60 -7.24 -8.43 -4.69
N ILE A 61 -6.44 -9.36 -5.21
CA ILE A 61 -5.55 -10.18 -4.41
C ILE A 61 -4.15 -9.61 -4.55
N THR A 62 -3.57 -9.17 -3.45
CA THR A 62 -2.21 -8.62 -3.41
C THR A 62 -1.33 -9.31 -2.38
N LEU A 63 -0.06 -8.94 -2.36
CA LEU A 63 0.88 -9.38 -1.34
C LEU A 63 0.55 -8.71 0.00
N ASN A 64 0.46 -9.51 1.07
CA ASN A 64 0.34 -8.99 2.42
C ASN A 64 1.66 -8.31 2.80
N THR A 65 1.63 -6.98 2.92
CA THR A 65 2.84 -6.16 3.13
C THR A 65 3.37 -6.25 4.56
N ILE A 66 2.54 -6.64 5.53
CA ILE A 66 2.91 -6.76 6.94
C ILE A 66 3.96 -7.86 7.18
N PRO A 67 3.69 -9.15 6.89
CA PRO A 67 4.67 -10.22 7.10
C PRO A 67 5.92 -10.03 6.22
N VAL A 68 5.75 -9.48 5.01
CA VAL A 68 6.86 -9.24 4.07
C VAL A 68 7.80 -8.15 4.59
N SER A 69 7.26 -7.02 5.05
CA SER A 69 8.08 -5.92 5.60
C SER A 69 8.75 -6.32 6.92
N ALA A 70 8.06 -7.09 7.77
CA ALA A 70 8.63 -7.65 9.00
C ALA A 70 9.81 -8.59 8.68
N ALA A 71 9.61 -9.54 7.77
CA ALA A 71 10.65 -10.49 7.35
C ALA A 71 11.86 -9.76 6.74
N TRP A 72 11.62 -8.75 5.90
CA TRP A 72 12.68 -7.91 5.33
C TRP A 72 13.48 -7.17 6.41
N SER A 73 12.80 -6.63 7.43
CA SER A 73 13.43 -5.86 8.52
C SER A 73 14.34 -6.71 9.41
N VAL A 74 14.12 -8.03 9.48
CA VAL A 74 14.91 -8.97 10.29
C VAL A 74 15.70 -9.98 9.47
N ARG A 75 15.77 -9.82 8.14
CA ARG A 75 16.36 -10.79 7.20
C ARG A 75 17.78 -11.23 7.57
N ASP A 76 18.57 -10.34 8.15
CA ASP A 76 19.98 -10.56 8.50
C ASP A 76 20.16 -11.10 9.93
N LYS A 77 19.06 -11.41 10.64
CA LYS A 77 19.04 -11.87 12.04
C LYS A 77 18.30 -13.21 12.16
N PRO A 78 19.00 -14.35 11.97
CA PRO A 78 18.37 -15.67 11.84
C PRO A 78 17.45 -16.06 13.01
N LEU A 79 17.82 -15.71 14.25
CA LEU A 79 17.01 -16.01 15.43
C LEU A 79 15.67 -15.25 15.42
N MET A 80 15.69 -13.97 15.01
CA MET A 80 14.45 -13.18 14.90
C MET A 80 13.61 -13.62 13.72
N LEU A 81 14.23 -13.98 12.60
CA LEU A 81 13.52 -14.51 11.43
C LEU A 81 12.83 -15.85 11.75
N PHE A 82 13.49 -16.74 12.49
CA PHE A 82 12.88 -17.99 12.97
C PHE A 82 11.68 -17.71 13.88
N GLY A 83 11.84 -16.82 14.87
CA GLY A 83 10.75 -16.44 15.77
C GLY A 83 9.55 -15.83 15.04
N LEU A 84 9.80 -14.93 14.07
CA LEU A 84 8.78 -14.36 13.21
C LEU A 84 8.05 -15.44 12.40
N ASN A 85 8.79 -16.36 11.77
CA ASN A 85 8.20 -17.45 11.01
C ASN A 85 7.29 -18.34 11.88
N THR A 86 7.73 -18.69 13.10
CA THR A 86 6.90 -19.44 14.05
C THR A 86 5.63 -18.68 14.42
N MET A 87 5.73 -17.37 14.69
CA MET A 87 4.56 -16.53 14.99
C MET A 87 3.57 -16.51 13.82
N LEU A 88 4.03 -16.22 12.60
CA LEU A 88 3.18 -16.10 11.41
C LEU A 88 2.42 -17.40 11.11
N VAL A 89 3.11 -18.55 11.23
CA VAL A 89 2.47 -19.87 11.10
C VAL A 89 1.45 -20.12 12.21
N THR A 90 1.74 -19.68 13.45
CA THR A 90 0.83 -19.88 14.60
C THR A 90 -0.46 -19.10 14.45
N ILE A 91 -0.40 -17.87 13.93
CA ILE A 91 -1.59 -17.03 13.69
C ILE A 91 -2.28 -17.34 12.34
N ASN A 92 -1.75 -18.30 11.57
CA ASN A 92 -2.22 -18.67 10.23
C ASN A 92 -2.27 -17.45 9.28
N GLU A 93 -1.24 -16.60 9.33
CA GLU A 93 -1.13 -15.43 8.47
C GLU A 93 -0.88 -15.85 7.01
N GLU A 94 -1.67 -15.35 6.07
CA GLU A 94 -1.45 -15.59 4.66
C GLU A 94 -0.48 -14.57 4.03
N LEU A 95 0.33 -15.04 3.08
CA LEU A 95 1.24 -14.20 2.30
C LEU A 95 0.49 -13.26 1.34
N THR A 96 -0.77 -13.57 1.03
CA THR A 96 -1.63 -12.78 0.16
C THR A 96 -2.86 -12.34 0.92
N VAL A 97 -3.36 -11.15 0.59
CA VAL A 97 -4.59 -10.60 1.16
C VAL A 97 -5.56 -10.27 0.04
N GLU A 98 -6.84 -10.54 0.28
CA GLU A 98 -7.95 -10.10 -0.55
C GLU A 98 -8.52 -8.82 0.06
N THR A 99 -8.56 -7.75 -0.72
CA THR A 99 -8.89 -6.40 -0.24
C THR A 99 -9.38 -5.57 -1.41
N THR A 100 -10.04 -4.44 -1.14
CA THR A 100 -10.50 -3.54 -2.19
C THR A 100 -9.40 -2.58 -2.65
N VAL A 101 -9.52 -2.07 -3.87
CA VAL A 101 -8.58 -1.08 -4.40
C VAL A 101 -8.53 0.18 -3.54
N GLY A 102 -9.68 0.64 -3.03
CA GLY A 102 -9.76 1.80 -2.15
C GLY A 102 -9.00 1.62 -0.83
N GLU A 103 -9.04 0.42 -0.25
CA GLU A 103 -8.31 0.06 0.97
C GLU A 103 -6.79 0.10 0.79
N ILE A 104 -6.26 -0.50 -0.28
CA ILE A 104 -4.81 -0.50 -0.52
C ILE A 104 -4.27 0.90 -0.81
N LEU A 105 -5.05 1.75 -1.49
CA LEU A 105 -4.54 3.04 -1.96
C LEU A 105 -4.69 4.17 -0.93
N PHE A 106 -5.87 4.34 -0.31
CA PHE A 106 -6.18 5.56 0.47
C PHE A 106 -6.87 5.30 1.80
N ASN A 107 -7.70 4.28 1.93
CA ASN A 107 -8.46 4.05 3.17
C ASN A 107 -7.63 3.30 4.24
N GLY A 108 -6.58 2.59 3.81
CA GLY A 108 -5.86 1.65 4.65
C GLY A 108 -6.61 0.33 4.78
N THR A 109 -5.87 -0.76 4.96
CA THR A 109 -6.42 -2.08 5.26
C THR A 109 -6.55 -2.20 6.78
N SER A 110 -7.77 -2.30 7.30
CA SER A 110 -8.04 -2.59 8.71
C SER A 110 -7.93 -4.07 9.04
#